data_AF-A0A7Y3DBW8-F1
#
_entry.id   AF-A0A7Y3DBW8-F1
#
_cell.length_a   1.000
_cell.length_b   1.000
_cell.length_c   1.000
_cell.angle_alpha   90.00
_cell.angle_beta   90.00
_cell.angle_gamma   90.00
#
_symmetry.space_group_name_H-M   'P 1'
#
loop_
_entity.id
_entity.type
_entity.pdbx_description
1 polymer ?
#
loop_
_entity_poly.entity_id
_entity_poly.type
_entity_poly.pdbx_seq_one_letter_code
_entity_poly.pdbx_strand_id
1 'polypeptide(L)'
;LSLLAVTALRRHPSLLRASWVGAAAAIAASAKLVGLAVLPLVGVASARIGPSRGRGARIGMLLAAWVTVVAVVDHAWLGSPAALREESGDEILSAVGVRGYGREDAWRTHLAHLGRDVPLALWAAAGAHLWLLGSALRRGVSDAWLPVGVAGIWLVMLSLSSKVGVRYVLPVQVLAAFAAALGVAALAGLPRRRGLRIAGLAVAIALVAGSQAQRVAHYDDGFSTDPRAELLGWAAGHLPAEAVIGVVDSALLARVQAAEGTPGPPPRLVPLGDPWSLAGLRSRGVTHVALGAVEFRRYLADDVRVGPDVEAIYRNRRAFLTQLEQEGSLVFERKGWLVVHPTFRLHAIGPEGAASGGP
;
A
#
# COMPACT_ATOMS: atom_id res chain seq x y z
N LEU A 1 12.31 13.06 4.27
CA LEU A 1 12.64 14.50 4.46
C LEU A 1 12.66 14.90 5.94
N SER A 2 11.59 14.64 6.70
CA SER A 2 11.47 15.09 8.10
C SER A 2 12.60 14.62 9.02
N LEU A 3 13.04 13.35 8.91
CA LEU A 3 14.16 12.83 9.70
C LEU A 3 15.51 13.51 9.38
N LEU A 4 15.74 13.86 8.11
CA LEU A 4 16.94 14.61 7.70
C LEU A 4 16.89 16.04 8.24
N ALA A 5 15.74 16.70 8.14
CA ALA A 5 15.55 18.05 8.66
C ALA A 5 15.79 18.10 10.18
N VAL A 6 15.27 17.13 10.94
CA VAL A 6 15.51 17.05 12.39
C VAL A 6 16.99 16.78 12.69
N THR A 7 17.65 15.93 11.92
CA THR A 7 19.10 15.70 12.06
C THR A 7 19.90 16.97 11.79
N ALA A 8 19.53 17.76 10.78
CA ALA A 8 20.15 19.04 10.49
C ALA A 8 19.89 20.06 11.61
N LEU A 9 18.67 20.15 12.13
CA LEU A 9 18.33 21.01 13.26
C LEU A 9 19.14 20.64 14.50
N ARG A 10 19.34 19.34 14.77
CA ARG A 10 20.16 18.85 15.88
C ARG A 10 21.63 19.28 15.77
N ARG A 11 22.23 19.20 14.58
CA ARG A 11 23.65 19.55 14.40
C ARG A 11 23.92 21.03 14.62
N HIS A 12 23.04 21.91 14.12
CA HIS A 12 23.12 23.35 14.41
C HIS A 12 21.71 23.94 14.54
N PRO A 13 21.22 24.12 15.78
CA PRO A 13 19.89 24.67 16.04
C PRO A 13 19.77 26.10 15.51
N SER A 14 18.85 26.33 14.57
CA SER A 14 18.60 27.65 13.97
C SER A 14 17.14 27.77 13.54
N LEU A 15 16.67 29.01 13.33
CA LEU A 15 15.31 29.27 12.83
C LEU A 15 15.09 28.66 11.44
N LEU A 16 16.06 28.81 10.54
CA LEU A 16 16.01 28.24 9.19
C LEU A 16 15.85 26.71 9.21
N ARG A 17 16.59 26.01 10.08
CA ARG A 17 16.44 24.55 10.14
C ARG A 17 15.17 24.12 10.85
N ALA A 18 14.63 24.95 11.74
CA ALA A 18 13.31 24.72 12.33
C ALA A 18 12.21 24.89 11.26
N SER A 19 12.32 25.86 10.35
CA SER A 19 11.39 25.99 9.23
C SER A 19 11.48 24.79 8.27
N TRP A 20 12.67 24.25 8.00
CA TRP A 20 12.81 23.01 7.21
C TRP A 20 12.11 21.81 7.85
N VAL A 21 12.18 21.69 9.18
CA VAL A 21 11.46 20.64 9.92
C VAL A 21 9.95 20.84 9.77
N GLY A 22 9.46 22.07 9.94
CA GLY A 22 8.06 22.41 9.76
C GLY A 22 7.54 22.10 8.35
N ALA A 23 8.26 22.57 7.32
CA ALA A 23 7.93 22.31 5.92
C ALA A 23 7.95 20.81 5.59
N ALA A 24 8.96 20.07 6.03
CA ALA A 24 9.04 18.63 5.79
C ALA A 24 7.92 17.84 6.51
N ALA A 25 7.52 18.28 7.71
CA ALA A 25 6.38 17.71 8.42
C ALA A 25 5.04 18.04 7.73
N ALA A 26 4.89 19.25 7.16
CA ALA A 26 3.71 19.65 6.40
C ALA A 26 3.55 18.82 5.14
N ILE A 27 4.61 18.68 4.33
CA ILE A 27 4.59 17.83 3.13
C ILE A 27 4.21 16.39 3.49
N ALA A 28 4.71 15.87 4.61
CA ALA A 28 4.35 14.53 5.07
C ALA A 28 2.87 14.42 5.48
N ALA A 29 2.32 15.46 6.12
CA ALA A 29 0.91 15.54 6.52
C ALA A 29 -0.04 15.68 5.32
N SER A 30 0.28 16.54 4.35
CA SER A 30 -0.52 16.74 3.13
C SER A 30 -0.53 15.49 2.24
N ALA A 31 0.50 14.64 2.32
CA ALA A 31 0.53 13.40 1.54
C ALA A 31 -0.45 12.31 2.06
N LYS A 32 -0.80 12.33 3.35
CA LYS A 32 -1.74 11.40 4.01
C LYS A 32 -1.99 11.83 5.46
N LEU A 33 -3.19 11.62 5.99
CA LEU A 33 -3.55 11.93 7.39
C LEU A 33 -2.57 11.37 8.42
N VAL A 34 -1.87 10.28 8.10
CA VAL A 34 -0.85 9.69 8.99
C VAL A 34 0.34 10.62 9.23
N GLY A 35 0.67 11.52 8.32
CA GLY A 35 1.70 12.54 8.55
C GLY A 35 1.35 13.51 9.68
N LEU A 36 0.06 13.70 10.00
CA LEU A 36 -0.38 14.47 11.17
C LEU A 36 0.04 13.79 12.47
N ALA A 37 0.04 12.45 12.53
CA ALA A 37 0.45 11.72 13.73
C ALA A 37 1.95 11.85 14.04
N VAL A 38 2.75 12.32 13.07
CA VAL A 38 4.18 12.58 13.24
C VAL A 38 4.44 13.97 13.83
N LEU A 39 3.47 14.89 13.80
CA LEU A 39 3.62 16.25 14.33
C LEU A 39 3.95 16.31 15.83
N PRO A 40 3.25 15.58 16.73
CA PRO A 40 3.58 15.59 18.15
C PRO A 40 5.01 15.14 18.42
N LEU A 41 5.47 14.10 17.70
CA LEU A 41 6.85 13.62 17.79
C LEU A 41 7.86 14.69 17.40
N VAL A 42 7.64 15.32 16.24
CA VAL A 42 8.52 16.36 15.70
C VAL A 42 8.51 17.62 16.59
N GLY A 43 7.34 17.96 17.15
CA GLY A 43 7.18 19.05 18.11
C GLY A 43 7.95 18.81 19.41
N VAL A 44 7.78 17.63 20.01
CA VAL A 44 8.52 17.22 21.23
C VAL A 44 10.02 17.19 20.98
N ALA A 45 10.45 16.67 19.83
CA ALA A 45 11.86 16.66 19.44
C ALA A 45 12.43 18.07 19.31
N SER A 46 11.72 18.93 18.58
CA SER A 46 12.14 20.32 18.36
C SER A 46 12.17 21.14 19.65
N ALA A 47 11.29 20.82 20.61
CA ALA A 47 11.31 21.40 21.95
C ALA A 47 12.49 20.93 22.81
N ARG A 48 13.03 19.72 22.56
CA ARG A 48 14.18 19.17 23.29
C ARG A 48 15.53 19.49 22.63
N ILE A 49 15.56 19.79 21.33
CA ILE A 49 16.79 20.08 20.59
C ILE A 49 17.29 21.52 20.84
N GLY A 50 18.53 21.60 21.33
CA GLY A 50 19.30 22.85 21.45
C GLY A 50 19.08 23.63 22.76
N PRO A 51 19.78 24.76 22.93
CA PRO A 51 19.72 25.58 24.14
C PRO A 51 18.31 26.11 24.42
N SER A 52 17.97 26.31 25.70
CA SER A 52 16.67 26.84 26.13
C SER A 52 16.38 28.23 25.56
N ARG A 53 17.42 29.07 25.44
CA ARG A 53 17.33 30.38 24.79
C ARG A 53 16.97 30.22 23.30
N GLY A 54 15.92 30.93 22.88
CA GLY A 54 15.41 30.89 21.51
C GLY A 54 14.58 29.64 21.15
N ARG A 55 14.27 28.76 22.11
CA ARG A 55 13.42 27.58 21.88
C ARG A 55 12.03 27.96 21.38
N GLY A 56 11.38 28.94 22.02
CA GLY A 56 10.07 29.43 21.61
C GLY A 56 10.05 29.95 20.17
N ALA A 57 11.07 30.72 19.78
CA ALA A 57 11.20 31.23 18.42
C ALA A 57 11.38 30.10 17.38
N ARG A 58 12.14 29.04 17.70
CA ARG A 58 12.28 27.88 16.82
C ARG A 58 10.98 27.10 16.68
N ILE A 59 10.26 26.87 17.78
CA ILE A 59 8.94 26.23 17.74
C ILE A 59 7.96 27.07 16.91
N GLY A 60 7.92 28.38 17.16
CA GLY A 60 7.09 29.32 16.39
C GLY A 60 7.41 29.29 14.90
N MET A 61 8.70 29.30 14.52
CA MET A 61 9.14 29.22 13.13
C MET A 61 8.79 27.87 12.47
N LEU A 62 8.93 26.75 13.20
CA LEU A 62 8.51 25.43 12.73
C LEU A 62 7.00 25.42 12.45
N LEU A 63 6.19 25.89 13.39
CA LEU A 63 4.74 25.95 13.23
C LEU A 63 4.32 26.89 12.09
N ALA A 64 4.95 28.07 11.99
CA ALA A 64 4.68 29.03 10.92
C ALA A 64 5.00 28.42 9.54
N ALA A 65 6.14 27.77 9.39
CA ALA A 65 6.50 27.07 8.16
C ALA A 65 5.55 25.91 7.84
N TRP A 66 5.14 25.15 8.86
CA TRP A 66 4.17 24.06 8.70
C TRP A 66 2.84 24.59 8.17
N VAL A 67 2.26 25.61 8.84
CA VAL A 67 0.99 26.24 8.45
C VAL A 67 1.09 26.81 7.04
N THR A 68 2.20 27.48 6.72
CA THR A 68 2.41 28.08 5.39
C THR A 68 2.40 27.01 4.30
N VAL A 69 3.12 25.90 4.49
CA VAL A 69 3.17 24.84 3.49
C VAL A 69 1.83 24.13 3.34
N VAL A 70 1.14 23.81 4.43
CA VAL A 70 -0.22 23.26 4.39
C VAL A 70 -1.16 24.22 3.67
N ALA A 71 -1.11 25.51 3.98
CA ALA A 71 -1.96 26.50 3.35
C ALA A 71 -1.70 26.65 1.85
N VAL A 72 -0.48 26.40 1.38
CA VAL A 72 -0.13 26.44 -0.06
C VAL A 72 -0.53 25.14 -0.77
N VAL A 73 -0.15 23.99 -0.20
CA VAL A 73 -0.39 22.67 -0.79
C VAL A 73 -1.88 22.32 -0.75
N ASP A 74 -2.51 22.54 0.39
CA ASP A 74 -3.91 22.19 0.67
C ASP A 74 -4.82 23.43 0.61
N HIS A 75 -4.46 24.46 -0.16
CA HIS A 75 -5.22 25.71 -0.27
C HIS A 75 -6.69 25.48 -0.68
N ALA A 76 -6.94 24.47 -1.51
CA ALA A 76 -8.28 24.07 -1.93
C ALA A 76 -9.16 23.64 -0.74
N TRP A 77 -8.56 22.98 0.25
CA TRP A 77 -9.26 22.57 1.48
C TRP A 77 -9.62 23.77 2.35
N LEU A 78 -8.81 24.83 2.34
CA LEU A 78 -9.10 26.06 3.07
C LEU A 78 -10.29 26.81 2.47
N GLY A 79 -10.52 26.69 1.15
CA GLY A 79 -11.65 27.29 0.46
C GLY A 79 -12.99 26.59 0.68
N SER A 80 -12.98 25.32 1.14
CA SER A 80 -14.20 24.54 1.39
C SER A 80 -14.07 23.68 2.66
N PRO A 81 -14.40 24.24 3.83
CA PRO A 81 -14.41 23.48 5.09
C PRO A 81 -15.35 22.26 5.06
N ALA A 82 -16.40 22.31 4.23
CA ALA A 82 -17.31 21.19 4.01
C ALA A 82 -16.60 20.04 3.26
N ALA A 83 -15.89 20.35 2.17
CA ALA A 83 -15.11 19.34 1.43
C ALA A 83 -14.02 18.72 2.31
N LEU A 84 -13.35 19.53 3.14
CA LEU A 84 -12.36 19.00 4.09
C LEU A 84 -12.98 18.00 5.08
N ARG A 85 -14.18 18.30 5.63
CA ARG A 85 -14.87 17.37 6.55
C ARG A 85 -15.32 16.10 5.85
N GLU A 86 -15.81 16.23 4.62
CA GLU A 86 -16.26 15.10 3.80
C GLU A 86 -15.06 14.20 3.42
N GLU A 87 -13.99 14.77 2.86
CA GLU A 87 -12.77 14.02 2.50
C GLU A 87 -12.07 13.42 3.71
N SER A 88 -11.94 14.18 4.82
CA SER A 88 -11.34 13.65 6.06
C SER A 88 -12.22 12.57 6.69
N GLY A 89 -13.54 12.76 6.65
CA GLY A 89 -14.52 11.77 7.11
C GLY A 89 -14.43 10.50 6.30
N ASP A 90 -14.40 10.60 4.98
CA ASP A 90 -14.22 9.48 4.05
C ASP A 90 -12.85 8.82 4.21
N GLU A 91 -11.78 9.57 4.44
CA GLU A 91 -10.46 9.01 4.66
C GLU A 91 -10.38 8.28 6.02
N ILE A 92 -10.93 8.85 7.09
CA ILE A 92 -11.00 8.20 8.42
C ILE A 92 -11.90 6.96 8.37
N LEU A 93 -13.10 7.07 7.80
CA LEU A 93 -14.00 5.92 7.61
C LEU A 93 -13.34 4.85 6.75
N SER A 94 -12.65 5.26 5.69
CA SER A 94 -11.89 4.31 4.89
C SER A 94 -10.69 3.72 5.64
N ALA A 95 -10.03 4.45 6.55
CA ALA A 95 -8.91 3.97 7.36
C ALA A 95 -9.35 2.98 8.46
N VAL A 96 -10.53 3.18 9.04
CA VAL A 96 -11.11 2.33 10.09
C VAL A 96 -11.86 1.13 9.51
N GLY A 97 -12.29 1.18 8.25
CA GLY A 97 -12.93 0.06 7.55
C GLY A 97 -13.79 0.57 6.43
N VAL A 98 -13.25 0.47 5.22
CA VAL A 98 -13.86 0.94 3.97
C VAL A 98 -15.33 0.57 3.92
N ARG A 99 -16.23 1.53 4.11
CA ARG A 99 -17.67 1.40 3.79
C ARG A 99 -18.26 0.09 4.34
N GLY A 100 -17.92 -0.27 5.58
CA GLY A 100 -18.38 -1.50 6.23
C GLY A 100 -17.54 -2.75 5.97
N TYR A 101 -16.43 -2.72 5.23
CA TYR A 101 -15.51 -3.86 5.09
C TYR A 101 -14.26 -3.68 5.94
N GLY A 102 -13.98 -4.64 6.82
CA GLY A 102 -12.75 -4.70 7.62
C GLY A 102 -12.21 -6.13 7.72
N ARG A 103 -11.02 -6.29 8.31
CA ARG A 103 -10.50 -7.60 8.72
C ARG A 103 -10.34 -7.68 10.22
N GLU A 104 -10.72 -8.82 10.79
CA GLU A 104 -10.64 -9.07 12.23
C GLU A 104 -9.20 -9.04 12.76
N ASP A 105 -8.25 -9.53 11.95
CA ASP A 105 -6.83 -9.65 12.30
C ASP A 105 -5.92 -8.87 11.33
N ALA A 106 -6.27 -7.61 11.06
CA ALA A 106 -5.50 -6.76 10.16
C ALA A 106 -4.03 -6.63 10.58
N TRP A 107 -3.76 -6.49 11.88
CA TRP A 107 -2.39 -6.45 12.42
C TRP A 107 -1.60 -7.73 12.14
N ARG A 108 -2.21 -8.94 12.27
CA ARG A 108 -1.53 -10.21 11.93
C ARG A 108 -1.21 -10.27 10.45
N THR A 109 -2.13 -9.82 9.62
CA THR A 109 -1.91 -9.72 8.16
C THR A 109 -0.74 -8.79 7.86
N HIS A 110 -0.65 -7.64 8.51
CA HIS A 110 0.48 -6.71 8.37
C HIS A 110 1.80 -7.33 8.84
N LEU A 111 1.81 -8.03 9.97
CA LEU A 111 3.01 -8.73 10.46
C LEU A 111 3.42 -9.87 9.53
N ALA A 112 2.47 -10.63 8.98
CA ALA A 112 2.75 -11.68 8.01
C ALA A 112 3.36 -11.09 6.73
N HIS A 113 2.82 -9.96 6.24
CA HIS A 113 3.43 -9.23 5.12
C HIS A 113 4.84 -8.76 5.46
N LEU A 114 5.06 -8.18 6.65
CA LEU A 114 6.39 -7.75 7.08
C LEU A 114 7.38 -8.91 7.18
N GLY A 115 6.98 -10.05 7.75
CA GLY A 115 7.82 -11.23 7.89
C GLY A 115 8.18 -11.88 6.54
N ARG A 116 7.24 -11.87 5.59
CA ARG A 116 7.44 -12.42 4.24
C ARG A 116 8.19 -11.46 3.31
N ASP A 117 7.90 -10.16 3.39
CA ASP A 117 8.35 -9.17 2.42
C ASP A 117 9.63 -8.42 2.88
N VAL A 118 10.08 -8.59 4.12
CA VAL A 118 11.33 -8.00 4.62
C VAL A 118 12.34 -9.12 4.92
N PRO A 119 13.44 -9.24 4.16
CA PRO A 119 14.45 -10.26 4.39
C PRO A 119 15.04 -10.22 5.81
N LEU A 120 15.41 -11.39 6.33
CA LEU A 120 15.99 -11.54 7.67
C LEU A 120 17.23 -10.65 7.88
N ALA A 121 18.05 -10.45 6.84
CA ALA A 121 19.22 -9.57 6.90
C ALA A 121 18.84 -8.11 7.22
N LEU A 122 17.72 -7.60 6.67
CA LEU A 122 17.21 -6.27 7.01
C LEU A 122 16.71 -6.22 8.44
N TRP A 123 16.02 -7.26 8.92
CA TRP A 123 15.60 -7.35 10.32
C TRP A 123 16.79 -7.38 11.28
N ALA A 124 17.84 -8.14 10.98
CA ALA A 124 19.04 -8.19 11.79
C ALA A 124 19.75 -6.83 11.84
N ALA A 125 19.89 -6.16 10.70
CA ALA A 125 20.47 -4.83 10.62
C ALA A 125 19.63 -3.77 11.36
N ALA A 126 18.30 -3.81 11.21
CA ALA A 126 17.39 -2.94 11.95
C ALA A 126 17.46 -3.23 13.46
N GLY A 127 17.53 -4.51 13.86
CA GLY A 127 17.72 -4.93 15.25
C GLY A 127 19.04 -4.42 15.83
N ALA A 128 20.14 -4.46 15.08
CA ALA A 128 21.41 -3.87 15.49
C ALA A 128 21.29 -2.35 15.69
N HIS A 129 20.55 -1.66 14.81
CA HIS A 129 20.25 -0.24 15.01
C HIS A 129 19.47 0.01 16.31
N LEU A 130 18.42 -0.77 16.57
CA LEU A 130 17.62 -0.67 17.80
C LEU A 130 18.44 -0.95 19.06
N TRP A 131 19.34 -1.94 19.01
CA TRP A 131 20.24 -2.24 20.11
C TRP A 131 21.21 -1.08 20.40
N LEU A 132 21.85 -0.54 19.36
CA LEU A 132 22.72 0.62 19.46
C LEU A 132 21.97 1.85 19.97
N LEU A 133 20.74 2.05 19.49
CA LEU A 133 19.85 3.09 19.96
C LEU A 133 19.54 2.92 21.46
N GLY A 134 19.14 1.73 21.90
CA GLY A 134 18.90 1.43 23.30
C GLY A 134 20.13 1.72 24.18
N SER A 135 21.33 1.40 23.69
CA SER A 135 22.58 1.75 24.35
C SER A 135 22.82 3.27 24.43
N ALA A 136 22.40 4.02 23.41
CA ALA A 136 22.54 5.48 23.37
C ALA A 136 21.52 6.16 24.28
N LEU A 137 20.29 5.67 24.33
CA LEU A 137 19.24 6.15 25.23
C LEU A 137 19.63 5.93 26.69
N ARG A 138 20.18 4.76 27.04
CA ARG A 138 20.74 4.50 28.38
C ARG A 138 21.87 5.45 28.77
N ARG A 139 22.57 6.01 27.78
CA ARG A 139 23.62 7.02 27.95
C ARG A 139 23.09 8.46 27.89
N GLY A 140 21.78 8.65 27.94
CA GLY A 140 21.16 9.99 27.99
C GLY A 140 21.11 10.72 26.64
N VAL A 141 21.31 10.03 25.51
CA VAL A 141 21.18 10.66 24.18
C VAL A 141 19.68 10.86 23.88
N SER A 142 19.12 11.98 24.32
CA SER A 142 17.69 12.27 24.42
C SER A 142 16.89 12.22 23.12
N ASP A 143 17.55 12.23 21.96
CA ASP A 143 16.89 12.45 20.66
C ASP A 143 17.08 11.26 19.70
N ALA A 144 17.83 10.24 20.12
CA ALA A 144 18.12 9.09 19.27
C ALA A 144 16.86 8.27 18.95
N TRP A 145 15.83 8.35 19.80
CA TRP A 145 14.58 7.60 19.66
C TRP A 145 13.70 8.06 18.49
N LEU A 146 13.93 9.26 17.92
CA LEU A 146 13.00 9.87 16.98
C LEU A 146 12.69 9.01 15.73
N PRO A 147 13.69 8.46 14.99
CA PRO A 147 13.40 7.66 13.81
C PRO A 147 12.58 6.41 14.13
N VAL A 148 12.85 5.80 15.29
CA VAL A 148 12.15 4.61 15.77
C VAL A 148 10.76 4.96 16.29
N GLY A 149 10.61 6.11 16.94
CA GLY A 149 9.32 6.64 17.37
C GLY A 149 8.38 6.88 16.18
N VAL A 150 8.89 7.51 15.11
CA VAL A 150 8.11 7.71 13.87
C VAL A 150 7.68 6.37 13.27
N ALA A 151 8.59 5.40 13.17
CA ALA A 151 8.26 4.06 12.68
C ALA A 151 7.27 3.30 13.56
N GLY A 152 7.42 3.44 14.89
CA GLY A 152 6.52 2.84 15.87
C GLY A 152 5.09 3.40 15.76
N ILE A 153 4.93 4.73 15.67
CA ILE A 153 3.62 5.35 15.49
C ILE A 153 2.97 4.86 14.19
N TRP A 154 3.74 4.80 13.09
CA TRP A 154 3.25 4.27 11.82
C TRP A 154 2.77 2.81 11.94
N LEU A 155 3.56 1.96 12.60
CA LEU A 155 3.19 0.56 12.80
C LEU A 155 1.93 0.42 13.66
N VAL A 156 1.81 1.22 14.72
CA VAL A 156 0.62 1.26 15.57
C VAL A 156 -0.60 1.69 14.75
N MET A 157 -0.51 2.78 14.00
CA MET A 157 -1.62 3.25 13.18
C MET A 157 -2.05 2.23 12.12
N LEU A 158 -1.10 1.54 11.50
CA LEU A 158 -1.41 0.46 10.57
C LEU A 158 -2.03 -0.74 11.27
N SER A 159 -1.57 -1.11 12.47
CA SER A 159 -2.18 -2.19 13.25
C SER A 159 -3.63 -1.90 13.67
N LEU A 160 -3.97 -0.61 13.80
CA LEU A 160 -5.33 -0.13 14.07
C LEU A 160 -6.16 0.07 12.80
N SER A 161 -5.53 0.03 11.63
CA SER A 161 -6.25 0.12 10.36
C SER A 161 -6.77 -1.26 9.97
N SER A 162 -8.01 -1.31 9.53
CA SER A 162 -8.60 -2.54 8.97
C SER A 162 -8.28 -2.72 7.47
N LYS A 163 -7.58 -1.75 6.86
CA LYS A 163 -7.13 -1.79 5.46
C LYS A 163 -5.93 -2.73 5.32
N VAL A 164 -6.22 -3.96 4.95
CA VAL A 164 -5.21 -4.97 4.60
C VAL A 164 -4.79 -4.87 3.14
N GLY A 165 -3.59 -4.38 2.91
CA GLY A 165 -3.01 -4.31 1.57
C GLY A 165 -1.53 -4.01 1.64
N VAL A 166 -0.76 -4.60 0.73
CA VAL A 166 0.72 -4.47 0.72
C VAL A 166 1.15 -3.00 0.69
N ARG A 167 0.41 -2.14 -0.05
CA ARG A 167 0.66 -0.69 -0.13
C ARG A 167 0.56 0.04 1.21
N TYR A 168 -0.20 -0.49 2.18
CA TYR A 168 -0.32 0.12 3.51
C TYR A 168 0.87 -0.24 4.40
N VAL A 169 1.56 -1.36 4.13
CA VAL A 169 2.75 -1.79 4.87
C VAL A 169 4.03 -1.09 4.37
N LEU A 170 3.98 -0.49 3.16
CA LEU A 170 5.11 0.16 2.51
C LEU A 170 5.84 1.19 3.40
N PRO A 171 5.15 2.11 4.13
CA PRO A 171 5.84 3.05 5.01
C PRO A 171 6.68 2.35 6.09
N VAL A 172 6.20 1.26 6.66
CA VAL A 172 6.95 0.47 7.65
C VAL A 172 8.12 -0.23 7.00
N GLN A 173 7.96 -0.80 5.80
CA GLN A 173 9.07 -1.42 5.06
C GLN A 173 10.18 -0.41 4.77
N VAL A 174 9.82 0.80 4.33
CA VAL A 174 10.78 1.90 4.08
C VAL A 174 11.49 2.30 5.38
N LEU A 175 10.76 2.40 6.49
CA LEU A 175 11.35 2.74 7.79
C LEU A 175 12.24 1.62 8.33
N ALA A 176 11.88 0.35 8.12
CA ALA A 176 12.71 -0.80 8.46
C ALA A 176 14.00 -0.82 7.63
N ALA A 177 13.91 -0.57 6.31
CA ALA A 177 15.07 -0.45 5.44
C ALA A 177 15.97 0.73 5.84
N PHE A 178 15.38 1.87 6.20
CA PHE A 178 16.11 3.03 6.71
C PHE A 178 16.82 2.71 8.04
N ALA A 179 16.14 2.07 8.99
CA ALA A 179 16.73 1.63 10.25
C ALA A 179 17.86 0.61 10.02
N ALA A 180 17.67 -0.33 9.09
CA ALA A 180 18.71 -1.27 8.68
C ALA A 180 19.95 -0.55 8.12
N ALA A 181 19.77 0.44 7.24
CA ALA A 181 20.86 1.24 6.71
C ALA A 181 21.63 1.98 7.82
N LEU A 182 20.93 2.55 8.80
CA LEU A 182 21.56 3.17 9.97
C LEU A 182 22.32 2.15 10.84
N GLY A 183 21.78 0.95 11.00
CA GLY A 183 22.44 -0.15 11.72
C GLY A 183 23.72 -0.59 11.04
N VAL A 184 23.67 -0.80 9.72
CA VAL A 184 24.85 -1.12 8.89
C VAL A 184 25.90 -0.03 9.00
N ALA A 185 25.52 1.24 8.85
CA ALA A 185 26.47 2.36 8.92
C ALA A 185 27.13 2.45 10.30
N ALA A 186 26.36 2.22 11.38
CA ALA A 186 26.89 2.25 12.74
C ALA A 186 27.83 1.07 13.02
N LEU A 187 27.47 -0.14 12.58
CA LEU A 187 28.33 -1.32 12.69
C LEU A 187 29.62 -1.17 11.88
N ALA A 188 29.53 -0.65 10.65
CA ALA A 188 30.69 -0.37 9.80
C ALA A 188 31.61 0.71 10.40
N GLY A 189 31.11 1.54 11.32
CA GLY A 189 31.91 2.51 12.07
C GLY A 189 32.73 1.91 13.22
N LEU A 190 32.37 0.73 13.73
CA LEU A 190 33.02 0.10 14.90
C LEU A 190 34.48 -0.29 14.65
N PRO A 191 34.87 -0.93 13.53
CA PRO A 191 36.26 -1.26 13.27
C PRO A 191 37.12 0.00 13.21
N ARG A 192 38.33 0.00 13.81
CA ARG A 192 39.25 1.15 13.72
C ARG A 192 39.96 1.23 12.36
N ARG A 193 40.18 0.09 11.70
CA ARG A 193 40.91 0.02 10.42
C ARG A 193 39.98 0.34 9.24
N ARG A 194 40.36 1.32 8.41
CA ARG A 194 39.57 1.77 7.24
C ARG A 194 39.20 0.63 6.29
N GLY A 195 40.12 -0.31 6.03
CA GLY A 195 39.86 -1.46 5.17
C GLY A 195 38.72 -2.35 5.67
N LEU A 196 38.68 -2.64 6.97
CA LEU A 196 37.60 -3.44 7.58
C LEU A 196 36.24 -2.71 7.53
N ARG A 197 36.24 -1.37 7.65
CA ARG A 197 35.01 -0.57 7.51
C ARG A 197 34.44 -0.69 6.10
N ILE A 198 35.29 -0.52 5.09
CA ILE A 198 34.89 -0.60 3.67
C ILE A 198 34.42 -2.01 3.34
N ALA A 199 35.17 -3.04 3.76
CA ALA A 199 34.78 -4.43 3.55
C ALA A 199 33.43 -4.76 4.22
N GLY A 200 33.23 -4.34 5.48
CA GLY A 200 31.96 -4.53 6.18
C GLY A 200 30.78 -3.84 5.49
N LEU A 201 30.98 -2.61 5.01
CA LEU A 201 29.95 -1.89 4.24
C LEU A 201 29.63 -2.59 2.92
N ALA A 202 30.66 -3.04 2.19
CA ALA A 202 30.48 -3.76 0.92
C ALA A 202 29.72 -5.07 1.12
N VAL A 203 30.07 -5.85 2.16
CA VAL A 203 29.34 -7.08 2.51
C VAL A 203 27.89 -6.78 2.87
N ALA A 204 27.63 -5.74 3.67
CA ALA A 204 26.26 -5.38 4.02
C ALA A 204 25.43 -4.93 2.82
N ILE A 205 26.01 -4.13 1.90
CA ILE A 205 25.36 -3.74 0.65
C ILE A 205 25.08 -4.98 -0.20
N ALA A 206 26.06 -5.88 -0.35
CA ALA A 206 25.91 -7.12 -1.13
C ALA A 206 24.82 -8.04 -0.56
N LEU A 207 24.74 -8.18 0.77
CA LEU A 207 23.68 -8.97 1.42
C LEU A 207 22.30 -8.36 1.20
N VAL A 208 22.17 -7.03 1.34
CA VAL A 208 20.89 -6.35 1.10
C VAL A 208 20.50 -6.46 -0.37
N ALA A 209 21.38 -6.09 -1.30
CA ALA A 209 21.13 -6.15 -2.74
C ALA A 209 20.83 -7.59 -3.19
N GLY A 210 21.64 -8.55 -2.78
CA GLY A 210 21.45 -9.97 -3.09
C GLY A 210 20.12 -10.50 -2.56
N SER A 211 19.72 -10.13 -1.34
CA SER A 211 18.42 -10.55 -0.76
C SER A 211 17.20 -9.97 -1.48
N GLN A 212 17.37 -8.86 -2.22
CA GLN A 212 16.30 -8.22 -2.99
C GLN A 212 16.35 -8.56 -4.49
N ALA A 213 17.48 -9.02 -5.02
CA ALA A 213 17.69 -9.23 -6.44
C ALA A 213 16.62 -10.14 -7.07
N GLN A 214 16.31 -11.28 -6.43
CA GLN A 214 15.26 -12.18 -6.90
C GLN A 214 13.88 -11.51 -6.92
N ARG A 215 13.57 -10.68 -5.92
CA ARG A 215 12.29 -9.96 -5.86
C ARG A 215 12.21 -8.89 -6.94
N VAL A 216 13.30 -8.16 -7.18
CA VAL A 216 13.37 -7.16 -8.25
C VAL A 216 13.19 -7.82 -9.60
N ALA A 217 13.90 -8.92 -9.89
CA ALA A 217 13.72 -9.68 -11.12
C ALA A 217 12.27 -10.19 -11.28
N HIS A 218 11.66 -10.63 -10.18
CA HIS A 218 10.27 -11.07 -10.18
C HIS A 218 9.28 -9.93 -10.45
N TYR A 219 9.52 -8.74 -9.87
CA TYR A 219 8.69 -7.57 -10.15
C TYR A 219 8.86 -7.08 -11.58
N ASP A 220 10.09 -7.11 -12.11
CA ASP A 220 10.42 -6.75 -13.49
C ASP A 220 9.69 -7.64 -14.49
N ASP A 221 9.70 -8.96 -14.28
CA ASP A 221 8.89 -9.93 -15.05
C ASP A 221 7.39 -9.59 -14.96
N GLY A 222 6.92 -9.25 -13.75
CA GLY A 222 5.55 -8.79 -13.54
C GLY A 222 5.19 -7.54 -14.36
N PHE A 223 6.08 -6.55 -14.46
CA PHE A 223 5.86 -5.35 -15.27
C PHE A 223 5.98 -5.59 -16.78
N SER A 224 6.71 -6.64 -17.18
CA SER A 224 6.87 -7.02 -18.58
C SER A 224 5.64 -7.73 -19.17
N THR A 225 4.74 -8.20 -18.31
CA THR A 225 3.53 -8.94 -18.70
C THR A 225 2.28 -8.14 -18.38
N ASP A 226 1.26 -8.29 -19.23
CA ASP A 226 -0.01 -7.62 -19.04
C ASP A 226 -1.16 -8.63 -19.09
N PRO A 227 -1.58 -9.17 -17.93
CA PRO A 227 -2.63 -10.18 -17.86
C PRO A 227 -3.96 -9.76 -18.49
N ARG A 228 -4.23 -8.45 -18.59
CA ARG A 228 -5.43 -7.94 -19.25
C ARG A 228 -5.31 -8.08 -20.77
N ALA A 229 -4.17 -7.68 -21.33
CA ALA A 229 -3.90 -7.85 -22.76
C ALA A 229 -3.85 -9.33 -23.14
N GLU A 230 -3.24 -10.17 -22.31
CA GLU A 230 -3.22 -11.62 -22.50
C GLU A 230 -4.63 -12.24 -22.49
N LEU A 231 -5.48 -11.86 -21.53
CA LEU A 231 -6.88 -12.31 -21.47
C LEU A 231 -7.64 -11.93 -22.75
N LEU A 232 -7.46 -10.70 -23.23
CA LEU A 232 -8.15 -10.21 -24.43
C LEU A 232 -7.63 -10.86 -25.71
N GLY A 233 -6.30 -11.04 -25.83
CA GLY A 233 -5.69 -11.76 -26.94
C GLY A 233 -6.11 -13.22 -26.97
N TRP A 234 -6.17 -13.87 -25.81
CA TRP A 234 -6.71 -15.22 -25.68
C TRP A 234 -8.18 -15.27 -26.09
N ALA A 235 -9.01 -14.35 -25.59
CA ALA A 235 -10.43 -14.30 -25.90
C ALA A 235 -10.70 -14.11 -27.40
N ALA A 236 -9.95 -13.23 -28.07
CA ALA A 236 -10.07 -12.98 -29.50
C ALA A 236 -9.72 -14.22 -30.36
N GLY A 237 -8.86 -15.11 -29.86
CA GLY A 237 -8.44 -16.33 -30.57
C GLY A 237 -9.24 -17.59 -30.23
N HIS A 238 -9.96 -17.62 -29.10
CA HIS A 238 -10.58 -18.84 -28.58
C HIS A 238 -12.10 -18.74 -28.37
N LEU A 239 -12.65 -17.53 -28.30
CA LEU A 239 -14.09 -17.34 -28.12
C LEU A 239 -14.78 -17.10 -29.46
N PRO A 240 -16.04 -17.54 -29.61
CA PRO A 240 -16.83 -17.22 -30.79
C PRO A 240 -17.11 -15.70 -30.87
N ALA A 241 -17.35 -15.18 -32.08
CA ALA A 241 -17.48 -13.74 -32.32
C ALA A 241 -18.67 -13.10 -31.58
N GLU A 242 -19.70 -13.90 -31.31
CA GLU A 242 -20.89 -13.53 -30.55
C GLU A 242 -20.69 -13.56 -29.02
N ALA A 243 -19.52 -13.97 -28.53
CA ALA A 243 -19.27 -14.06 -27.09
C ALA A 243 -19.36 -12.68 -26.42
N VAL A 244 -20.09 -12.64 -25.30
CA VAL A 244 -20.25 -11.45 -24.47
C VAL A 244 -19.63 -11.71 -23.11
N ILE A 245 -18.64 -10.90 -22.75
CA ILE A 245 -17.89 -11.05 -21.50
C ILE A 245 -18.37 -9.99 -20.50
N GLY A 246 -18.96 -10.43 -19.40
CA GLY A 246 -19.26 -9.61 -18.23
C GLY A 246 -17.99 -9.29 -17.44
N VAL A 247 -17.72 -8.01 -17.19
CA VAL A 247 -16.52 -7.56 -16.46
C VAL A 247 -16.86 -6.79 -15.18
N VAL A 248 -16.17 -7.14 -14.09
CA VAL A 248 -16.22 -6.42 -12.80
C VAL A 248 -15.19 -5.29 -12.76
N ASP A 249 -14.01 -5.50 -13.36
CA ASP A 249 -12.89 -4.56 -13.32
C ASP A 249 -13.12 -3.40 -14.32
N SER A 250 -13.41 -2.21 -13.81
CA SER A 250 -13.62 -1.00 -14.63
C SER A 250 -12.37 -0.59 -15.43
N ALA A 251 -11.16 -0.93 -14.95
CA ALA A 251 -9.93 -0.66 -15.69
C ALA A 251 -9.73 -1.65 -16.85
N LEU A 252 -10.26 -2.88 -16.74
CA LEU A 252 -10.34 -3.79 -17.90
C LEU A 252 -11.28 -3.23 -18.96
N LEU A 253 -12.44 -2.71 -18.54
CA LEU A 253 -13.42 -2.09 -19.44
C LEU A 253 -12.84 -0.87 -20.17
N ALA A 254 -12.16 0.04 -19.44
CA ALA A 254 -11.55 1.24 -20.01
C ALA A 254 -10.45 0.93 -21.03
N ARG A 255 -9.66 -0.14 -20.83
CA ARG A 255 -8.60 -0.53 -21.77
C ARG A 255 -9.12 -1.08 -23.07
N VAL A 256 -10.24 -1.81 -23.07
CA VAL A 256 -10.84 -2.31 -24.32
C VAL A 256 -11.46 -1.17 -25.11
N GLN A 257 -12.05 -0.19 -24.45
CA GLN A 257 -12.51 1.04 -25.10
C GLN A 257 -11.36 1.83 -25.73
N ALA A 258 -10.15 1.75 -25.16
CA ALA A 258 -8.94 2.41 -25.68
C ALA A 258 -8.15 1.55 -26.69
N ALA A 259 -8.40 0.23 -26.77
CA ALA A 259 -7.68 -0.69 -27.63
C ALA A 259 -8.28 -0.69 -29.06
N GLU A 260 -8.30 0.47 -29.70
CA GLU A 260 -8.49 0.55 -31.15
C GLU A 260 -7.20 0.05 -31.82
N GLY A 261 -7.23 -1.13 -32.46
CA GLY A 261 -6.10 -1.62 -33.28
C GLY A 261 -5.63 -3.06 -33.06
N THR A 262 -6.26 -3.84 -32.17
CA THR A 262 -5.99 -5.29 -32.11
C THR A 262 -6.60 -6.02 -33.31
N PRO A 263 -5.89 -6.97 -33.96
CA PRO A 263 -6.44 -7.75 -35.07
C PRO A 263 -7.61 -8.65 -34.60
N GLY A 264 -8.74 -8.58 -35.31
CA GLY A 264 -9.95 -9.36 -35.03
C GLY A 264 -11.08 -8.52 -34.42
N PRO A 265 -12.35 -8.97 -34.50
CA PRO A 265 -13.45 -8.28 -33.83
C PRO A 265 -13.24 -8.37 -32.31
N PRO A 266 -13.17 -7.24 -31.58
CA PRO A 266 -12.94 -7.27 -30.14
C PRO A 266 -14.12 -7.98 -29.44
N PRO A 267 -13.86 -8.81 -28.42
CA PRO A 267 -14.93 -9.44 -27.67
C PRO A 267 -15.84 -8.37 -27.07
N ARG A 268 -17.16 -8.59 -27.13
CA ARG A 268 -18.13 -7.64 -26.59
C ARG A 268 -18.06 -7.65 -25.07
N LEU A 269 -17.53 -6.59 -24.47
CA LEU A 269 -17.49 -6.44 -23.03
C LEU A 269 -18.72 -5.69 -22.52
N VAL A 270 -19.29 -6.17 -21.41
CA VAL A 270 -20.37 -5.47 -20.71
C VAL A 270 -20.06 -5.37 -19.21
N PRO A 271 -20.33 -4.24 -18.55
CA PRO A 271 -20.22 -4.17 -17.10
C PRO A 271 -21.23 -5.13 -16.47
N LEU A 272 -20.86 -5.84 -15.40
CA LEU A 272 -21.80 -6.73 -14.71
C LEU A 272 -23.02 -5.96 -14.19
N GLY A 273 -22.82 -4.79 -13.57
CA GLY A 273 -23.89 -4.00 -12.94
C GLY A 273 -24.51 -4.72 -11.73
N ASP A 274 -25.02 -3.99 -10.74
CA ASP A 274 -25.73 -4.59 -9.61
C ASP A 274 -27.23 -4.79 -9.93
N PRO A 275 -27.89 -5.83 -9.40
CA PRO A 275 -27.36 -6.92 -8.59
C PRO A 275 -26.68 -8.02 -9.43
N TRP A 276 -25.76 -8.78 -8.82
CA TRP A 276 -25.05 -9.86 -9.51
C TRP A 276 -25.86 -11.17 -9.43
N SER A 277 -26.23 -11.73 -10.57
CA SER A 277 -26.84 -13.07 -10.67
C SER A 277 -26.49 -13.74 -12.01
N LEU A 278 -26.21 -15.04 -12.00
CA LEU A 278 -25.91 -15.76 -13.25
C LEU A 278 -27.10 -15.73 -14.22
N ALA A 279 -28.33 -15.91 -13.72
CA ALA A 279 -29.55 -15.84 -14.52
C ALA A 279 -29.71 -14.46 -15.20
N GLY A 280 -29.46 -13.36 -14.47
CA GLY A 280 -29.53 -12.01 -15.02
C GLY A 280 -28.44 -11.71 -16.05
N LEU A 281 -27.25 -12.31 -15.90
CA LEU A 281 -26.20 -12.24 -16.91
C LEU A 281 -26.56 -13.02 -18.16
N ARG A 282 -27.05 -14.26 -18.01
CA ARG A 282 -27.51 -15.12 -19.11
C ARG A 282 -28.63 -14.44 -19.91
N SER A 283 -29.62 -13.83 -19.24
CA SER A 283 -30.72 -13.13 -19.91
C SER A 283 -30.29 -11.89 -20.70
N ARG A 284 -29.14 -11.30 -20.33
CA ARG A 284 -28.48 -10.23 -21.09
C ARG A 284 -27.57 -10.73 -22.21
N GLY A 285 -27.54 -12.04 -22.45
CA GLY A 285 -26.68 -12.68 -23.44
C GLY A 285 -25.20 -12.76 -23.02
N VAL A 286 -24.87 -12.56 -21.73
CA VAL A 286 -23.50 -12.76 -21.23
C VAL A 286 -23.19 -14.25 -21.27
N THR A 287 -22.12 -14.61 -21.96
CA THR A 287 -21.65 -16.00 -22.10
C THR A 287 -20.42 -16.28 -21.25
N HIS A 288 -19.67 -15.25 -20.87
CA HIS A 288 -18.48 -15.38 -20.03
C HIS A 288 -18.40 -14.30 -18.95
N VAL A 289 -17.74 -14.59 -17.84
CA VAL A 289 -17.51 -13.64 -16.74
C VAL A 289 -16.02 -13.55 -16.46
N ALA A 290 -15.47 -12.35 -16.61
CA ALA A 290 -14.08 -12.04 -16.30
C ALA A 290 -13.96 -11.41 -14.90
N LEU A 291 -13.14 -12.04 -14.06
CA LEU A 291 -12.91 -11.67 -12.66
C LEU A 291 -11.46 -11.28 -12.43
N GLY A 292 -11.24 -10.10 -11.83
CA GLY A 292 -9.93 -9.67 -11.32
C GLY A 292 -9.81 -9.93 -9.82
N ALA A 293 -8.72 -10.53 -9.37
CA ALA A 293 -8.53 -10.96 -7.97
C ALA A 293 -8.62 -9.85 -6.92
N VAL A 294 -8.31 -8.60 -7.29
CA VAL A 294 -8.49 -7.46 -6.37
C VAL A 294 -9.96 -7.26 -6.02
N GLU A 295 -10.87 -7.49 -6.97
CA GLU A 295 -12.29 -7.23 -6.81
C GLU A 295 -13.02 -8.37 -6.09
N PHE A 296 -12.73 -9.63 -6.44
CA PHE A 296 -13.50 -10.77 -5.93
C PHE A 296 -12.94 -11.37 -4.63
N ARG A 297 -11.62 -11.32 -4.37
CA ARG A 297 -11.02 -12.02 -3.21
C ARG A 297 -11.58 -11.56 -1.87
N ARG A 298 -12.01 -10.29 -1.76
CA ARG A 298 -12.64 -9.77 -0.54
C ARG A 298 -13.99 -10.41 -0.23
N TYR A 299 -14.70 -10.97 -1.20
CA TYR A 299 -15.99 -11.63 -0.98
C TYR A 299 -15.86 -13.11 -0.64
N LEU A 300 -14.71 -13.71 -0.99
CA LEU A 300 -14.42 -15.13 -0.76
C LEU A 300 -13.53 -15.37 0.47
N ALA A 301 -12.98 -14.32 1.07
CA ALA A 301 -12.14 -14.46 2.25
C ALA A 301 -13.01 -14.61 3.52
N ASP A 302 -12.69 -15.61 4.34
CA ASP A 302 -13.46 -15.93 5.56
C ASP A 302 -13.22 -14.95 6.71
N ASP A 303 -12.16 -14.13 6.63
CA ASP A 303 -11.72 -13.21 7.67
C ASP A 303 -12.27 -11.77 7.51
N VAL A 304 -13.25 -11.58 6.64
CA VAL A 304 -13.83 -10.27 6.33
C VAL A 304 -14.98 -9.95 7.27
N ARG A 305 -14.83 -8.87 8.03
CA ARG A 305 -15.91 -8.24 8.80
C ARG A 305 -16.71 -7.34 7.89
N VAL A 306 -18.02 -7.49 7.94
CA VAL A 306 -18.99 -6.78 7.11
C VAL A 306 -19.91 -5.96 8.01
N GLY A 307 -20.02 -4.68 7.74
CA GLY A 307 -20.87 -3.73 8.43
C GLY A 307 -22.31 -3.82 7.91
N PRO A 308 -23.27 -3.35 8.71
CA PRO A 308 -24.70 -3.54 8.44
C PRO A 308 -25.11 -2.95 7.08
N ASP A 309 -24.57 -1.78 6.71
CA ASP A 309 -24.97 -1.05 5.51
C ASP A 309 -24.60 -1.74 4.19
N VAL A 310 -23.63 -2.66 4.21
CA VAL A 310 -23.13 -3.35 3.01
C VAL A 310 -23.29 -4.87 3.08
N GLU A 311 -23.92 -5.38 4.13
CA GLU A 311 -24.09 -6.80 4.35
C GLU A 311 -24.91 -7.47 3.24
N ALA A 312 -25.99 -6.84 2.81
CA ALA A 312 -26.82 -7.35 1.72
C ALA A 312 -26.03 -7.45 0.40
N ILE A 313 -25.28 -6.41 0.05
CA ILE A 313 -24.42 -6.37 -1.15
C ILE A 313 -23.33 -7.44 -1.05
N TYR A 314 -22.68 -7.56 0.11
CA TYR A 314 -21.66 -8.57 0.34
C TYR A 314 -22.19 -9.99 0.16
N ARG A 315 -23.32 -10.31 0.79
CA ARG A 315 -23.95 -11.63 0.70
C ARG A 315 -24.36 -11.94 -0.73
N ASN A 316 -24.96 -10.98 -1.46
CA ASN A 316 -25.31 -11.16 -2.87
C ASN A 316 -24.07 -11.45 -3.72
N ARG A 317 -23.01 -10.65 -3.60
CA ARG A 317 -21.77 -10.83 -4.38
C ARG A 317 -21.03 -12.11 -4.02
N ARG A 318 -20.97 -12.47 -2.73
CA ARG A 318 -20.40 -13.75 -2.28
C ARG A 318 -21.19 -14.92 -2.86
N ALA A 319 -22.52 -14.90 -2.76
CA ALA A 319 -23.37 -15.95 -3.32
C ALA A 319 -23.19 -16.10 -4.83
N PHE A 320 -23.16 -14.99 -5.57
CA PHE A 320 -22.88 -14.97 -7.00
C PHE A 320 -21.53 -15.60 -7.33
N LEU A 321 -20.46 -15.20 -6.64
CA LEU A 321 -19.12 -15.71 -6.90
C LEU A 321 -19.01 -17.20 -6.58
N THR A 322 -19.59 -17.65 -5.47
CA THR A 322 -19.69 -19.08 -5.13
C THR A 322 -20.43 -19.85 -6.21
N GLN A 323 -21.57 -19.32 -6.69
CA GLN A 323 -22.35 -19.96 -7.75
C GLN A 323 -21.56 -20.01 -9.07
N LEU A 324 -20.85 -18.94 -9.42
CA LEU A 324 -20.00 -18.90 -10.62
C LEU A 324 -18.84 -19.90 -10.54
N GLU A 325 -18.23 -20.10 -9.37
CA GLU A 325 -17.19 -21.11 -9.19
C GLU A 325 -17.75 -22.55 -9.25
N GLN A 326 -19.01 -22.75 -8.90
CA GLN A 326 -19.68 -24.07 -8.94
C GLN A 326 -20.24 -24.42 -10.32
N GLU A 327 -20.90 -23.47 -10.99
CA GLU A 327 -21.59 -23.69 -12.26
C GLU A 327 -20.77 -23.27 -13.48
N GLY A 328 -19.87 -22.30 -13.32
CA GLY A 328 -19.07 -21.75 -14.42
C GLY A 328 -17.85 -22.61 -14.71
N SER A 329 -17.55 -22.82 -15.99
CA SER A 329 -16.33 -23.51 -16.41
C SER A 329 -15.17 -22.53 -16.50
N LEU A 330 -14.09 -22.74 -15.76
CA LEU A 330 -12.89 -21.91 -15.85
C LEU A 330 -12.17 -22.20 -17.18
N VAL A 331 -12.21 -21.24 -18.10
CA VAL A 331 -11.63 -21.39 -19.46
C VAL A 331 -10.29 -20.67 -19.61
N PHE A 332 -10.00 -19.69 -18.75
CA PHE A 332 -8.73 -18.99 -18.73
C PHE A 332 -8.37 -18.58 -17.30
N GLU A 333 -7.12 -18.80 -16.90
CA GLU A 333 -6.54 -18.24 -15.68
C GLU A 333 -5.13 -17.72 -15.97
N ARG A 334 -4.92 -16.44 -15.65
CA ARG A 334 -3.58 -15.87 -15.57
C ARG A 334 -3.30 -15.41 -14.16
N LYS A 335 -2.46 -16.18 -13.47
CA LYS A 335 -1.99 -15.83 -12.12
C LYS A 335 -1.12 -14.57 -12.22
N GLY A 336 -1.56 -13.53 -11.51
CA GLY A 336 -0.87 -12.25 -11.44
C GLY A 336 -0.39 -11.97 -10.03
N TRP A 337 0.52 -11.01 -9.92
CA TRP A 337 0.95 -10.48 -8.63
C TRP A 337 0.04 -9.32 -8.23
N LEU A 338 -0.71 -9.50 -7.13
CA LEU A 338 -1.69 -8.54 -6.63
C LEU A 338 -1.20 -7.08 -6.58
N VAL A 339 0.11 -6.86 -6.45
CA VAL A 339 0.74 -5.54 -6.38
C VAL A 339 0.92 -4.88 -7.76
N VAL A 340 1.17 -5.66 -8.81
CA VAL A 340 1.49 -5.17 -10.16
C VAL A 340 0.32 -5.43 -11.12
N HIS A 341 -0.11 -6.68 -11.22
CA HIS A 341 -1.28 -7.09 -12.00
C HIS A 341 -2.10 -8.13 -11.24
N PRO A 342 -3.40 -7.92 -11.00
CA PRO A 342 -4.22 -8.93 -10.33
C PRO A 342 -4.31 -10.21 -11.17
N THR A 343 -4.48 -11.35 -10.51
CA THR A 343 -4.89 -12.58 -11.19
C THR A 343 -6.21 -12.34 -11.92
N PHE A 344 -6.28 -12.76 -13.17
CA PHE A 344 -7.52 -12.76 -13.95
C PHE A 344 -8.00 -14.17 -14.19
N ARG A 345 -9.32 -14.35 -14.08
CA ARG A 345 -10.03 -15.58 -14.40
C ARG A 345 -11.16 -15.28 -15.36
N LEU A 346 -11.39 -16.16 -16.31
CA LEU A 346 -12.54 -16.13 -17.20
C LEU A 346 -13.34 -17.41 -17.01
N HIS A 347 -14.60 -17.27 -16.66
CA HIS A 347 -15.53 -18.38 -16.51
C HIS A 347 -16.55 -18.35 -17.65
N ALA A 348 -16.68 -19.44 -18.39
CA ALA A 348 -17.80 -19.64 -19.30
C ALA A 348 -19.04 -20.00 -18.48
N ILE A 349 -20.14 -19.30 -18.74
CA ILE A 349 -21.44 -19.56 -18.10
C ILE A 349 -22.35 -20.17 -19.16
N GLY A 350 -22.52 -21.50 -19.10
CA GLY A 350 -23.33 -22.23 -20.07
C GLY A 350 -24.81 -21.81 -20.04
N PRO A 351 -25.60 -22.20 -21.07
CA PRO A 351 -27.06 -22.06 -21.04
C PRO A 351 -27.61 -22.83 -19.82
N GLU A 352 -28.70 -22.31 -19.27
CA GLU A 352 -29.32 -22.83 -18.04
C GLU A 352 -29.62 -24.34 -18.18
N GLY A 353 -29.00 -25.19 -17.34
CA GLY A 353 -29.19 -26.64 -17.36
C GLY A 353 -28.19 -27.46 -18.19
N ALA A 354 -27.22 -26.83 -18.87
CA ALA A 354 -26.06 -27.55 -19.40
C ALA A 354 -25.15 -27.93 -18.24
N ALA A 355 -25.43 -29.06 -17.60
CA ALA A 355 -24.54 -29.64 -16.60
C ALA A 355 -23.12 -29.70 -17.17
N SER A 356 -22.13 -29.31 -16.35
CA SER A 356 -20.71 -29.37 -16.69
C SER A 356 -20.33 -30.83 -16.97
N GLY A 357 -20.45 -31.24 -18.24
CA GLY A 357 -19.75 -32.39 -18.77
C GLY A 357 -18.27 -32.06 -18.71
N GLY A 358 -17.64 -32.41 -17.59
CA GLY A 358 -16.21 -32.25 -17.41
C GLY A 358 -15.47 -33.02 -18.52
N PRO A 359 -14.38 -32.45 -19.06
CA PRO A 359 -13.42 -33.24 -19.85
C PRO A 359 -12.72 -34.29 -18.98
#